data_AF-A0A535LWH1-F1
#
_entry.id   AF-A0A535LWH1-F1
#
_cell.length_a   1.000
_cell.length_b   1.000
_cell.length_c   1.000
_cell.angle_alpha   90.00
_cell.angle_beta   90.00
_cell.angle_gamma   90.00
#
_symmetry.space_group_name_H-M   'P 1'
#
loop_
_entity.id
_entity.type
_entity.pdbx_description
1 polymer ?
#
loop_
_entity_poly.entity_id
_entity_poly.type
_entity_poly.pdbx_seq_one_letter_code
_entity_poly.pdbx_strand_id
1 'polypeptide(L)' 'MTFQTQLRIPGPTPLPERVVRSMNRPMIDHRGPEFAAILAEITAGAKRVFKTSNDLLLLTSSGTGGL' A
#
# COMPACT_ATOMS: atom_id res chain seq x y z
N MET A 1 24.15 9.54 16.93
CA MET A 1 24.09 8.42 15.98
C MET A 1 22.76 7.71 16.17
N THR A 2 21.85 7.80 15.21
CA THR A 2 20.63 6.98 15.18
C THR A 2 20.99 5.65 14.52
N PHE A 3 20.92 4.55 15.26
CA PHE A 3 21.10 3.22 14.70
C PHE A 3 19.79 2.81 14.00
N GLN A 4 19.89 2.43 12.72
CA GLN A 4 18.77 1.85 11.97
C GLN A 4 18.74 0.34 12.21
N THR A 5 17.58 -0.18 12.64
CA THR A 5 17.39 -1.62 12.83
C THR A 5 17.42 -2.33 11.48
N GLN A 6 18.37 -3.28 11.30
CA GLN A 6 18.42 -4.11 10.11
C GLN A 6 17.68 -5.43 10.35
N LEU A 7 16.41 -5.49 9.94
CA LEU A 7 15.59 -6.70 10.06
C LEU A 7 16.02 -7.73 9.00
N ARG A 8 16.45 -8.90 9.44
CA ARG A 8 16.85 -10.04 8.58
C ARG A 8 15.78 -11.15 8.57
N ILE A 9 14.51 -10.76 8.53
CA ILE A 9 13.35 -11.65 8.42
C ILE A 9 12.63 -11.38 7.08
N PRO A 10 11.89 -12.35 6.51
CA PRO A 10 11.22 -12.18 5.21
C PRO A 10 9.98 -11.25 5.25
N GLY A 11 9.60 -10.77 6.43
CA GLY A 11 8.48 -9.84 6.62
C GLY A 11 8.05 -9.75 8.08
N PRO A 12 7.69 -8.57 8.59
CA PRO A 12 7.82 -7.25 7.96
C PRO A 12 9.30 -6.81 7.81
N THR A 13 9.59 -5.94 6.84
CA THR A 13 10.93 -5.38 6.54
C THR A 13 10.92 -3.85 6.56
N PRO A 14 12.09 -3.18 6.70
CA PRO A 14 12.16 -1.72 6.72
C PRO A 14 11.65 -1.12 5.40
N LEU A 15 10.84 -0.06 5.50
CA LEU A 15 10.30 0.66 4.35
C LEU A 15 11.19 1.84 3.95
N PRO A 16 11.26 2.23 2.66
CA PRO A 16 11.89 3.47 2.24
C PRO A 16 11.27 4.67 2.96
N GLU A 17 12.08 5.67 3.35
CA GLU A 17 11.61 6.80 4.17
C GLU A 17 10.41 7.56 3.57
N ARG A 18 10.34 7.66 2.23
CA ARG A 18 9.21 8.31 1.55
C ARG A 18 7.87 7.64 1.86
N VAL A 19 7.87 6.32 2.07
CA VAL A 19 6.68 5.53 2.41
C VAL A 19 6.32 5.75 3.87
N VAL A 20 7.31 5.73 4.77
CA VAL A 20 7.10 6.03 6.19
C VAL A 20 6.46 7.42 6.37
N ARG A 21 7.00 8.44 5.69
CA ARG A 21 6.43 9.80 5.73
C ARG A 21 4.99 9.87 5.22
N SER A 22 4.59 9.01 4.29
CA SER A 22 3.23 9.00 3.75
C SER A 22 2.18 8.55 4.79
N MET A 23 2.58 7.77 5.80
CA MET A 23 1.69 7.31 6.86
C MET A 23 1.31 8.41 7.86
N ASN A 24 2.04 9.54 7.88
CA ASN A 24 1.74 10.68 8.74
C ASN A 24 0.67 11.62 8.15
N ARG A 25 0.10 11.29 6.98
CA ARG A 25 -0.97 12.10 6.38
C ARG A 25 -2.27 11.94 7.20
N PRO A 26 -3.06 13.01 7.40
CA PRO A 26 -4.37 12.90 8.02
C PRO A 26 -5.27 11.90 7.28
N MET A 27 -6.16 11.24 8.02
CA MET A 27 -7.20 10.42 7.40
C MET A 27 -8.13 11.29 6.55
N ILE A 28 -8.55 10.72 5.43
CA ILE A 28 -9.48 11.34 4.49
C ILE A 28 -10.83 10.62 4.54
N ASP A 29 -11.87 11.25 4.01
CA ASP A 29 -13.17 10.61 3.87
C ASP A 29 -13.10 9.44 2.87
N HIS A 30 -13.33 8.22 3.35
CA HIS A 30 -13.37 6.99 2.55
C HIS A 30 -14.49 6.96 1.49
N ARG A 31 -15.49 7.85 1.59
CA ARG A 31 -16.54 8.02 0.56
C ARG A 31 -16.35 9.28 -0.27
N GLY A 32 -15.30 10.06 0.02
CA GLY A 32 -15.00 11.32 -0.62
C GLY A 32 -14.28 11.16 -1.97
N PRO A 33 -14.26 12.24 -2.78
CA PRO A 33 -13.63 12.23 -4.10
C PRO A 33 -12.12 11.99 -4.05
N GLU A 34 -11.44 12.39 -2.96
CA GLU A 34 -10.00 12.16 -2.79
C GLU A 34 -9.68 10.66 -2.66
N PHE A 35 -10.45 9.92 -1.86
CA PHE A 35 -10.26 8.48 -1.73
C PHE A 35 -10.57 7.75 -3.04
N ALA A 36 -11.62 8.15 -3.75
CA ALA A 36 -11.96 7.58 -5.06
C ALA A 36 -10.81 7.75 -6.07
N ALA A 37 -10.16 8.93 -6.09
CA ALA A 37 -9.00 9.18 -6.95
C ALA A 37 -7.80 8.30 -6.58
N ILE A 38 -7.48 8.18 -5.29
CA ILE A 38 -6.40 7.31 -4.81
C ILE A 38 -6.67 5.84 -5.18
N LEU A 39 -7.90 5.37 -4.96
CA LEU A 39 -8.29 4.00 -5.27
C LEU A 39 -8.12 3.68 -6.77
N ALA A 40 -8.48 4.62 -7.66
CA ALA A 40 -8.29 4.48 -9.10
C ALA A 40 -6.79 4.42 -9.47
N GLU A 41 -5.97 5.31 -8.90
CA GLU A 41 -4.53 5.36 -9.15
C GLU A 41 -3.83 4.07 -8.71
N ILE A 42 -4.08 3.60 -7.49
CA ILE A 42 -3.44 2.38 -6.98
C ILE A 42 -3.91 1.14 -7.74
N THR A 43 -5.17 1.09 -8.19
CA THR A 43 -5.68 -0.03 -8.99
C THR A 43 -4.97 -0.08 -10.35
N ALA A 44 -4.81 1.06 -11.03
CA ALA A 44 -4.06 1.13 -12.28
C ALA A 44 -2.57 0.81 -12.08
N GLY A 45 -1.97 1.26 -10.98
CA GLY A 45 -0.60 0.88 -10.58
C GLY A 45 -0.45 -0.63 -10.36
N ALA A 46 -1.36 -1.24 -9.61
CA ALA A 46 -1.36 -2.67 -9.35
C ALA A 46 -1.52 -3.49 -10.63
N LYS A 47 -2.44 -3.11 -11.54
CA LYS A 47 -2.59 -3.77 -12.85
C LYS A 47 -1.28 -3.76 -13.65
N ARG A 48 -0.51 -2.67 -13.60
CA ARG A 48 0.82 -2.58 -14.25
C ARG A 48 1.85 -3.53 -13.61
N VAL A 49 1.89 -3.62 -12.28
CA VAL A 49 2.82 -4.50 -11.55
C VAL A 49 2.50 -5.98 -11.82
N PHE A 50 1.21 -6.35 -11.76
CA PHE A 50 0.75 -7.71 -12.01
C PHE A 50 0.64 -8.06 -13.51
N LYS A 51 0.86 -7.09 -14.39
CA LYS A 51 0.77 -7.26 -15.86
C LYS A 51 -0.56 -7.86 -16.31
N THR A 52 -1.67 -7.33 -15.79
CA THR A 52 -3.02 -7.84 -16.06
C THR A 52 -3.95 -6.74 -16.56
N SER A 53 -4.86 -7.12 -17.47
CA SER A 53 -6.00 -6.28 -17.89
C SER A 53 -7.27 -6.56 -17.09
N ASN A 54 -7.33 -7.69 -16.37
CA ASN A 54 -8.51 -8.11 -15.61
C ASN A 54 -8.81 -7.15 -14.45
N ASP A 55 -10.02 -7.28 -13.89
CA ASP A 55 -10.39 -6.56 -12.69
C ASP A 55 -9.59 -7.07 -11.47
N LEU A 56 -9.27 -6.13 -10.58
CA LEU A 56 -8.56 -6.40 -9.34
C LEU A 56 -9.50 -6.14 -8.16
N LEU A 57 -9.58 -7.12 -7.27
CA LEU A 57 -10.26 -6.99 -5.99
C LEU A 57 -9.22 -6.59 -4.95
N LEU A 58 -9.35 -5.40 -4.38
CA LEU A 58 -8.50 -4.91 -3.30
C LEU A 58 -9.17 -5.23 -1.95
N LEU A 59 -8.61 -6.19 -1.22
CA LEU A 59 -9.12 -6.61 0.08
C LEU A 59 -8.35 -5.91 1.21
N THR A 60 -9.06 -5.35 2.18
CA THR A 60 -8.47 -4.80 3.41
C THR A 60 -8.20 -5.92 4.42
N SER A 61 -7.31 -6.84 4.05
CA SER A 61 -6.92 -8.01 4.86
C SER A 61 -5.42 -8.27 4.76
N SER A 62 -4.93 -9.23 5.54
CA SER A 62 -3.60 -9.83 5.28
C SER A 62 -3.67 -10.74 4.05
N GLY A 63 -2.51 -11.26 3.62
CA GLY A 63 -2.44 -12.23 2.53
C GLY A 63 -3.27 -13.49 2.78
N THR A 64 -3.37 -13.96 4.03
CA THR A 64 -4.20 -15.12 4.39
C THR A 64 -5.69 -14.87 4.18
N GLY A 65 -6.17 -13.63 4.30
CA GLY A 65 -7.59 -13.31 4.11
C GLY A 65 -8.06 -13.36 2.64
N GLY A 66 -7.14 -13.44 1.68
CA GLY A 66 -7.46 -13.57 0.25
C GLY A 66 -7.16 -14.94 -0.36
N LEU A 67 -6.73 -15.91 0.46
CA LEU A 67 -6.60 -17.32 0.10
C LEU A 67 -7.94 -18.04 0.31
#